data_AF-A0A1B6L2P6-F1
#
_entry.id   AF-A0A1B6L2P6-F1
#
_cell.length_a   1.000
_cell.length_b   1.000
_cell.length_c   1.000
_cell.angle_alpha   90.00
_cell.angle_beta   90.00
_cell.angle_gamma   90.00
#
_symmetry.space_group_name_H-M   'P 1'
#
loop_
_entity.id
_entity.type
_entity.pdbx_description
1 polymer ?
#
loop_
_entity_poly.entity_id
_entity_poly.type
_entity_poly.pdbx_seq_one_letter_code
_entity_poly.pdbx_strand_id
1 'polypeptide(L)'
;IPLTEYLKINSSVYEASSLELKYNIQPIVKIKSDPGDVIFLCLEALLAGHSVLVFCPTRSWCETCAQQIATEFRRIGYEKSDIGLQVRAQLDGNTISDVLEQLKRCPAGLDQALGRSVAFGVAFHHAGLTMDERDIVE
;
A
#
# COMPACT_ATOMS: atom_id res chain seq x y z
N ILE A 1 -8.11 20.44 7.03
CA ILE A 1 -8.77 19.12 6.88
C ILE A 1 -8.84 18.52 8.29
N PRO A 2 -10.04 18.21 8.82
CA PRO A 2 -10.15 17.62 10.16
C PRO A 2 -9.55 16.21 10.18
N LEU A 3 -8.92 15.84 11.29
CA LEU A 3 -8.45 14.47 11.52
C LEU A 3 -9.58 13.65 12.14
N THR A 4 -9.90 12.52 11.53
CA THR A 4 -10.85 11.54 12.10
C THR A 4 -10.07 10.31 12.53
N GLU A 5 -10.20 9.95 13.80
CA GLU A 5 -9.43 8.88 14.42
C GLU A 5 -10.33 7.67 14.70
N TYR A 6 -9.86 6.48 14.30
CA TYR A 6 -10.58 5.23 14.44
C TYR A 6 -9.71 4.16 15.10
N LEU A 7 -10.36 3.23 15.79
CA LEU A 7 -9.76 2.02 16.34
C LEU A 7 -10.42 0.80 15.68
N LYS A 8 -9.59 -0.10 15.17
CA LYS A 8 -10.04 -1.37 14.60
C LYS A 8 -9.77 -2.52 15.57
N ILE A 9 -10.79 -3.30 15.90
CA ILE A 9 -10.68 -4.54 16.67
C ILE A 9 -11.37 -5.64 15.88
N ASN A 10 -10.62 -6.67 15.46
CA ASN A 10 -11.09 -7.66 14.49
C ASN A 10 -11.65 -6.95 13.25
N SER A 11 -12.91 -7.18 12.88
CA SER A 11 -13.59 -6.51 11.77
C SER A 11 -14.31 -5.21 12.19
N SER A 12 -14.43 -4.91 13.48
CA SER A 12 -15.20 -3.77 13.97
C SER A 12 -14.34 -2.51 14.05
N VAL A 13 -14.88 -1.40 13.55
CA VAL A 13 -14.24 -0.07 13.54
C VAL A 13 -15.02 0.87 14.44
N TYR A 14 -14.33 1.46 15.41
CA TYR A 14 -14.86 2.35 16.43
C TYR A 14 -14.28 3.75 16.27
N GLU A 15 -15.06 4.78 16.52
CA GLU A 15 -14.52 6.15 16.66
C GLU A 15 -13.67 6.25 17.92
N ALA A 16 -12.44 6.76 17.80
CA ALA A 16 -11.45 6.68 18.87
C ALA A 16 -11.86 7.48 20.12
N SER A 17 -12.57 8.59 19.95
CA SER A 17 -12.97 9.48 21.04
C SER A 17 -14.15 8.95 21.86
N SER A 18 -15.11 8.30 21.21
CA SER A 18 -16.37 7.85 21.80
C SER A 18 -16.41 6.34 22.06
N LEU A 19 -15.54 5.58 21.39
CA LEU A 19 -15.59 4.11 21.30
C LEU A 19 -16.91 3.59 20.73
N GLU A 20 -17.65 4.44 20.01
CA GLU A 20 -18.88 4.03 19.32
C GLU A 20 -18.53 3.21 18.08
N LEU A 21 -19.19 2.05 17.94
CA LEU A 21 -19.08 1.23 16.73
C LEU A 21 -19.63 2.01 15.54
N LYS A 22 -18.80 2.29 14.54
CA LYS A 22 -19.22 2.99 13.32
C LYS A 22 -19.59 2.02 12.20
N TYR A 23 -18.76 1.02 11.96
CA TYR A 23 -19.01 0.01 10.93
C TYR A 23 -18.19 -1.25 11.16
N ASN A 24 -18.51 -2.29 10.39
CA ASN A 24 -17.69 -3.49 10.28
C ASN A 24 -17.07 -3.55 8.88
N ILE A 25 -15.78 -3.85 8.81
CA ILE A 25 -15.07 -4.10 7.56
C ILE A 25 -15.68 -5.31 6.86
N GLN A 26 -15.99 -5.14 5.58
CA GLN A 26 -16.55 -6.17 4.71
C GLN A 26 -15.69 -6.28 3.45
N PRO A 27 -14.72 -7.23 3.41
CA PRO A 27 -13.83 -7.35 2.26
C PRO A 27 -14.58 -7.68 0.95
N ILE A 28 -14.43 -6.82 -0.05
CA ILE A 28 -15.01 -7.03 -1.39
C ILE A 28 -14.19 -7.99 -2.27
N VAL A 29 -12.96 -8.28 -1.87
CA VAL A 29 -12.07 -9.26 -2.51
C VAL A 29 -11.55 -10.22 -1.45
N LYS A 30 -11.48 -11.51 -1.79
CA LYS A 30 -10.83 -12.51 -0.93
C LYS A 30 -9.31 -12.36 -1.00
N ILE A 31 -8.69 -11.98 0.10
CA ILE A 31 -7.24 -11.96 0.30
C ILE A 31 -6.86 -13.14 1.19
N LYS A 32 -5.89 -13.96 0.78
CA LYS A 32 -5.59 -15.24 1.46
C LYS A 32 -4.99 -15.05 2.86
N SER A 33 -4.14 -14.04 3.04
CA SER A 33 -3.47 -13.73 4.29
C SER A 33 -3.38 -12.22 4.43
N ASP A 34 -4.22 -11.66 5.30
CA ASP A 34 -4.26 -10.22 5.56
C ASP A 34 -4.44 -9.94 7.05
N PRO A 35 -3.38 -10.14 7.86
CA PRO A 35 -3.46 -9.89 9.29
C PRO A 35 -3.83 -8.43 9.55
N GLY A 36 -4.99 -8.23 10.20
CA GLY A 36 -5.47 -6.90 10.51
C GLY A 36 -6.11 -6.16 9.34
N ASP A 37 -6.42 -6.84 8.22
CA ASP A 37 -7.07 -6.28 7.03
C ASP A 37 -6.29 -5.11 6.39
N VAL A 38 -4.96 -5.07 6.58
CA VAL A 38 -4.10 -3.98 6.10
C VAL A 38 -4.11 -3.89 4.59
N ILE A 39 -4.01 -5.01 3.88
CA ILE A 39 -4.01 -5.06 2.42
C ILE A 39 -5.38 -4.64 1.90
N PHE A 40 -6.46 -5.12 2.52
CA PHE A 40 -7.82 -4.76 2.18
C PHE A 40 -8.06 -3.25 2.34
N LEU A 41 -7.66 -2.66 3.46
CA LEU A 41 -7.83 -1.23 3.72
C LEU A 41 -7.01 -0.37 2.73
N CYS A 42 -5.80 -0.82 2.35
CA CYS A 42 -5.02 -0.17 1.29
C CYS A 42 -5.72 -0.26 -0.06
N LEU A 43 -6.30 -1.43 -0.39
CA LEU A 43 -7.06 -1.63 -1.62
C LEU A 43 -8.30 -0.72 -1.66
N GLU A 44 -9.05 -0.62 -0.56
CA GLU A 44 -10.25 0.21 -0.46
C GLU A 44 -9.92 1.69 -0.74
N ALA A 45 -8.85 2.21 -0.13
CA ALA A 45 -8.39 3.57 -0.39
C ALA A 45 -7.91 3.77 -1.84
N LEU A 46 -7.16 2.81 -2.40
CA LEU A 46 -6.74 2.85 -3.81
C LEU A 46 -7.95 2.94 -4.75
N LEU A 47 -8.97 2.10 -4.53
CA LEU A 47 -10.18 2.07 -5.35
C LEU A 47 -11.00 3.37 -5.22
N ALA A 48 -10.89 4.07 -4.10
CA ALA A 48 -11.46 5.40 -3.90
C ALA A 48 -10.62 6.54 -4.53
N GLY A 49 -9.46 6.23 -5.14
CA GLY A 49 -8.56 7.23 -5.72
C GLY A 49 -7.76 8.00 -4.66
N HIS A 50 -7.44 7.35 -3.54
CA HIS A 50 -6.68 7.93 -2.43
C HIS A 50 -5.34 7.20 -2.23
N SER A 51 -4.42 7.86 -1.51
CA SER A 51 -3.16 7.28 -1.05
C SER A 51 -3.23 6.89 0.43
N VAL A 52 -2.37 5.96 0.85
CA VAL A 52 -2.33 5.44 2.23
C VAL A 52 -0.89 5.45 2.73
N LEU A 53 -0.72 5.88 3.98
CA LEU A 53 0.54 5.74 4.72
C LEU A 53 0.37 4.67 5.80
N VAL A 54 1.15 3.59 5.71
CA VAL A 54 1.15 2.49 6.68
C VAL A 54 2.39 2.59 7.56
N PHE A 55 2.20 2.77 8.87
CA PHE A 55 3.30 2.73 9.83
C PHE A 55 3.53 1.30 10.34
N CYS A 56 4.74 0.77 10.11
CA CYS A 56 5.16 -0.51 10.65
C CYS A 56 6.19 -0.33 11.79
N PRO A 57 6.21 -1.17 12.82
CA PRO A 57 7.13 -1.05 13.95
C PRO A 57 8.59 -1.45 13.67
N THR A 58 8.90 -2.11 12.56
CA THR A 58 10.29 -2.47 12.20
C THR A 58 10.57 -2.22 10.72
N ARG A 59 11.85 -2.03 10.37
CA ARG A 59 12.31 -1.85 8.98
C ARG A 59 11.92 -3.04 8.09
N SER A 60 12.20 -4.26 8.55
CA SER A 60 11.87 -5.48 7.82
C SER A 60 10.36 -5.67 7.62
N TRP A 61 9.54 -5.16 8.55
CA TRP A 61 8.10 -5.25 8.40
C TRP A 61 7.56 -4.20 7.42
N CYS A 62 8.18 -3.01 7.30
CA CYS A 62 7.88 -2.08 6.20
C CYS A 62 8.07 -2.76 4.83
N GLU A 63 9.23 -3.40 4.63
CA GLU A 63 9.55 -4.10 3.37
C GLU A 63 8.55 -5.25 3.09
N THR A 64 8.30 -6.09 4.10
CA THR A 64 7.38 -7.24 3.99
C THR A 64 5.96 -6.78 3.70
N CYS A 65 5.48 -5.75 4.41
CA CYS A 65 4.14 -5.19 4.23
C CYS A 65 3.97 -4.62 2.81
N ALA A 66 4.93 -3.81 2.35
CA ALA A 66 4.91 -3.24 1.01
C ALA A 66 4.96 -4.33 -0.09
N GLN A 67 5.72 -5.40 0.10
CA GLN A 67 5.74 -6.54 -0.83
C GLN A 67 4.41 -7.28 -0.87
N GLN A 68 3.77 -7.50 0.28
CA GLN A 68 2.48 -8.19 0.38
C GLN A 68 1.37 -7.39 -0.31
N ILE A 69 1.29 -6.08 -0.05
CA ILE A 69 0.32 -5.18 -0.69
C ILE A 69 0.54 -5.18 -2.21
N ALA A 70 1.79 -4.95 -2.67
CA ALA A 70 2.11 -4.92 -4.10
C ALA A 70 1.79 -6.25 -4.80
N THR A 71 2.04 -7.38 -4.14
CA THR A 71 1.73 -8.72 -4.68
C THR A 71 0.23 -8.93 -4.84
N GLU A 72 -0.58 -8.50 -3.89
CA GLU A 72 -2.03 -8.59 -3.99
C GLU A 72 -2.60 -7.59 -5.00
N PHE A 73 -2.09 -6.36 -5.08
CA PHE A 73 -2.47 -5.38 -6.10
C PHE A 73 -2.15 -5.91 -7.50
N ARG A 74 -0.97 -6.51 -7.68
CA ARG A 74 -0.62 -7.22 -8.90
C ARG A 74 -1.63 -8.33 -9.20
N ARG A 75 -1.88 -9.23 -8.25
CA ARG A 75 -2.76 -10.38 -8.44
C ARG A 75 -4.16 -9.93 -8.88
N ILE A 76 -4.76 -9.01 -8.13
CA ILE A 76 -6.09 -8.45 -8.40
C ILE A 76 -6.09 -7.70 -9.73
N GLY A 77 -5.06 -6.89 -9.97
CA GLY A 77 -4.87 -6.16 -11.22
C GLY A 77 -4.68 -7.05 -12.46
N TYR A 78 -4.32 -8.33 -12.31
CA TYR A 78 -4.32 -9.28 -13.43
C TYR A 78 -5.66 -9.99 -13.67
N GLU A 79 -6.59 -9.91 -12.72
CA GLU A 79 -7.91 -10.50 -12.88
C GLU A 79 -8.73 -9.74 -13.93
N LYS A 80 -9.53 -10.49 -14.69
CA LYS A 80 -10.52 -9.96 -15.63
C LYS A 80 -11.84 -9.67 -14.91
N SER A 81 -11.75 -8.92 -13.82
CA SER A 81 -12.87 -8.48 -13.00
C SER A 81 -12.99 -6.95 -13.03
N ASP A 82 -14.14 -6.41 -12.65
CA ASP A 82 -14.34 -4.96 -12.54
C ASP A 82 -13.37 -4.33 -11.53
N ILE A 83 -13.12 -5.01 -10.41
CA ILE A 83 -12.14 -4.57 -9.41
C ILE A 83 -10.73 -4.59 -10.01
N GLY A 84 -10.36 -5.63 -10.77
CA GLY A 84 -9.07 -5.69 -11.46
C GLY A 84 -8.88 -4.56 -12.48
N LEU A 85 -9.95 -4.18 -13.20
CA LEU A 85 -9.96 -3.00 -14.09
C LEU A 85 -9.73 -1.71 -13.31
N GLN A 86 -10.42 -1.53 -12.18
CA GLN A 86 -10.27 -0.35 -11.32
C GLN A 86 -8.86 -0.24 -10.73
N VAL A 87 -8.28 -1.33 -10.21
CA VAL A 87 -6.90 -1.34 -9.71
C VAL A 87 -5.93 -0.90 -10.81
N ARG A 88 -6.05 -1.44 -12.04
CA ARG A 88 -5.20 -1.04 -13.16
C ARG A 88 -5.37 0.44 -13.52
N ALA A 89 -6.59 0.97 -13.43
CA ALA A 89 -6.87 2.37 -13.73
C ALA A 89 -6.23 3.34 -12.73
N GLN A 90 -5.94 2.88 -11.50
CA GLN A 90 -5.26 3.67 -10.46
C GLN A 90 -3.73 3.62 -10.57
N LEU A 91 -3.18 2.74 -11.42
CA LEU A 91 -1.74 2.60 -11.60
C LEU A 91 -1.29 3.32 -12.89
N ASP A 92 -0.57 4.43 -12.74
CA ASP A 92 0.06 5.12 -13.87
C ASP A 92 1.38 4.44 -14.24
N GLY A 93 1.34 3.63 -15.31
CA GLY A 93 2.51 2.91 -15.80
C GLY A 93 3.67 3.79 -16.24
N ASN A 94 3.43 5.02 -16.71
CA ASN A 94 4.50 5.93 -17.13
C ASN A 94 5.22 6.47 -15.90
N THR A 95 4.47 7.03 -14.95
CA THR A 95 5.03 7.55 -13.69
C THR A 95 5.75 6.46 -12.91
N ILE A 96 5.20 5.25 -12.84
CA ILE A 96 5.88 4.09 -12.23
C ILE A 96 7.20 3.77 -12.94
N SER A 97 7.24 3.81 -14.28
CA SER A 97 8.46 3.56 -15.05
C SER A 97 9.53 4.61 -14.74
N ASP A 98 9.15 5.88 -14.67
CA ASP A 98 10.04 6.99 -14.38
C ASP A 98 10.65 6.88 -12.96
N VAL A 99 9.84 6.53 -11.96
CA VAL A 99 10.31 6.31 -10.58
C VAL A 99 11.29 5.13 -10.54
N LEU A 100 10.97 4.02 -11.22
CA LEU A 100 11.88 2.86 -11.29
C LEU A 100 13.20 3.20 -11.98
N GLU A 101 13.18 4.08 -13.00
CA GLU A 101 14.41 4.52 -13.66
C GLU A 101 15.25 5.43 -12.76
N GLN A 102 14.62 6.34 -12.02
CA GLN A 102 15.32 7.18 -11.04
C GLN A 102 15.99 6.33 -9.96
N LEU A 103 15.26 5.38 -9.36
CA LEU A 103 15.81 4.47 -8.36
C LEU A 103 16.98 3.63 -8.90
N LYS A 104 16.93 3.19 -10.16
CA LYS A 104 18.06 2.48 -10.80
C LYS A 104 19.31 3.33 -10.95
N ARG A 105 19.17 4.65 -11.05
CA ARG A 105 20.28 5.60 -11.19
C ARG A 105 20.89 5.99 -9.85
N CYS A 106 20.26 5.64 -8.72
CA CYS A 106 20.87 5.82 -7.40
C CYS A 106 22.20 5.07 -7.30
N PRO A 107 23.20 5.57 -6.55
CA PRO A 107 24.49 4.90 -6.39
C PRO A 107 24.41 3.47 -5.83
N ALA A 108 23.39 3.18 -5.02
CA ALA A 108 23.12 1.85 -4.47
C ALA A 108 22.51 0.88 -5.51
N GLY A 109 22.06 1.38 -6.66
CA GLY A 109 21.21 0.67 -7.61
C GLY A 109 19.79 0.46 -7.07
N LEU A 110 18.93 -0.15 -7.88
CA LEU A 110 17.55 -0.44 -7.47
C LEU A 110 17.50 -1.70 -6.60
N ASP A 111 17.13 -1.53 -5.34
CA ASP A 111 16.81 -2.66 -4.46
C ASP A 111 15.67 -3.52 -5.05
N GLN A 112 15.82 -4.83 -4.93
CA GLN A 112 14.88 -5.76 -5.56
C GLN A 112 13.51 -5.74 -4.88
N ALA A 113 13.43 -5.58 -3.56
CA ALA A 113 12.16 -5.46 -2.86
C ALA A 113 11.50 -4.13 -3.24
N LEU A 114 12.23 -3.01 -3.16
CA LEU A 114 11.67 -1.71 -3.50
C LEU A 114 11.15 -1.68 -4.94
N GLY A 115 11.93 -2.19 -5.90
CA GLY A 115 11.54 -2.24 -7.31
C GLY A 115 10.30 -3.10 -7.57
N ARG A 116 10.17 -4.24 -6.89
CA ARG A 116 8.97 -5.09 -6.99
C ARG A 116 7.73 -4.43 -6.41
N SER A 117 7.88 -3.68 -5.32
CA SER A 117 6.77 -2.92 -4.73
C SER A 117 6.34 -1.77 -5.63
N VAL A 118 7.31 -0.95 -6.09
CA VAL A 118 7.04 0.27 -6.87
C VAL A 118 6.37 -0.06 -8.21
N ALA A 119 6.72 -1.20 -8.81
CA ALA A 119 6.09 -1.69 -10.04
C ALA A 119 4.55 -1.83 -9.97
N PHE A 120 3.97 -1.85 -8.75
CA PHE A 120 2.53 -1.89 -8.52
C PHE A 120 2.05 -0.77 -7.58
N GLY A 121 2.72 0.39 -7.61
CA GLY A 121 2.26 1.60 -6.92
C GLY A 121 2.41 1.57 -5.40
N VAL A 122 3.31 0.74 -4.86
CA VAL A 122 3.58 0.64 -3.42
C VAL A 122 5.07 0.89 -3.17
N ALA A 123 5.43 1.58 -2.10
CA ALA A 123 6.81 1.73 -1.67
C ALA A 123 6.91 1.49 -0.16
N PHE A 124 8.11 1.17 0.33
CA PHE A 124 8.42 1.24 1.75
C PHE A 124 9.42 2.36 1.98
N HIS A 125 9.38 2.93 3.19
CA HIS A 125 10.27 4.00 3.59
C HIS A 125 10.82 3.73 5.00
N HIS A 126 12.14 3.77 5.14
CA HIS A 126 12.82 3.64 6.43
C HIS A 126 14.27 4.12 6.36
N ALA A 127 14.92 4.24 7.52
CA ALA A 127 16.32 4.66 7.63
C ALA A 127 17.37 3.74 6.97
N GLY A 128 16.98 2.54 6.51
CA GLY A 128 17.86 1.66 5.72
C GLY A 128 18.05 2.07 4.26
N LEU A 129 17.17 2.92 3.70
CA LEU A 129 17.34 3.48 2.36
C LEU A 129 18.42 4.57 2.38
N THR A 130 19.02 4.85 1.23
CA THR A 130 19.86 6.04 1.03
C THR A 130 19.00 7.32 1.05
N MET A 131 19.64 8.50 1.11
CA MET A 131 18.90 9.77 1.01
C MET A 131 18.26 9.91 -0.38
N ASP A 132 19.01 9.64 -1.44
CA ASP A 132 18.52 9.69 -2.82
C ASP A 132 17.28 8.81 -3.03
N GLU A 133 17.27 7.58 -2.49
CA GLU A 133 16.11 6.70 -2.58
C GLU A 133 14.90 7.22 -1.80
N ARG A 134 15.11 7.86 -0.64
CA ARG A 134 14.01 8.47 0.12
C ARG A 134 13.41 9.65 -0.63
N ASP A 135 14.26 10.53 -1.17
CA ASP A 135 13.84 11.71 -1.92
C ASP A 135 13.04 11.35 -3.19
N ILE A 136 13.24 10.15 -3.76
CA ILE A 136 12.46 9.65 -4.90
C ILE A 136 11.12 9.05 -4.46
N VAL A 137 11.04 8.49 -3.25
CA VAL A 137 9.81 7.86 -2.71
C VAL A 137 8.84 8.90 -2.14
N GLU A 138 9.35 9.99 -1.57
CA GLU A 138 8.59 11.12 -1.01
C GLU A 138 7.95 12.03 -2.08
#